data_AF-A0A366D7K0-F1
#
_entry.id   AF-A0A366D7K0-F1
#
_cell.length_a   1.000
_cell.length_b   1.000
_cell.length_c   1.000
_cell.angle_alpha   90.00
_cell.angle_beta   90.00
_cell.angle_gamma   90.00
#
_symmetry.space_group_name_H-M   'P 1'
#
loop_
_entity.id
_entity.type
_entity.pdbx_description
1 polymer ?
#
loop_
_entity_poly.entity_id
_entity_poly.type
_entity_poly.pdbx_seq_one_letter_code
_entity_poly.pdbx_strand_id
1 'polypeptide(L)'
;MLSRLVLLIAFPLWLVGCASTQDNSARLPVFQASHDGEQVAYITTDVSDRKMAKEMQANYAPRLRDAIPRYPKPPQVKTVLERVYGFPNKEQQNIFASAPAPLGYLSQDRHYSPLWLMYWVVWQNPQEIYELTSEEAVLAAEEAGLVRIERSDIVVNCPVLPFLTE
;
A
#
# COMPACT_ATOMS: atom_id res chain seq x y z
N MET A 1 31.85 -74.96 9.92
CA MET A 1 30.76 -74.09 10.39
C MET A 1 31.22 -72.63 10.42
N LEU A 2 31.57 -72.02 9.28
CA LEU A 2 31.98 -70.61 9.27
C LEU A 2 31.95 -70.04 7.85
N SER A 3 30.75 -69.89 7.29
CA SER A 3 30.51 -69.07 6.10
C SER A 3 29.00 -68.96 5.94
N ARG A 4 28.49 -67.75 5.66
CA ARG A 4 27.06 -67.34 5.64
C ARG A 4 26.51 -66.74 6.93
N LEU A 5 27.11 -65.64 7.37
CA LEU A 5 26.37 -64.58 8.08
C LEU A 5 26.87 -63.26 7.47
N VAL A 6 26.55 -63.00 6.20
CA VAL A 6 25.49 -62.02 5.88
C VAL A 6 25.81 -60.71 6.61
N LEU A 7 26.83 -59.96 6.20
CA LEU A 7 26.75 -58.94 5.14
C LEU A 7 25.46 -58.08 5.17
N LEU A 8 24.91 -57.81 6.36
CA LEU A 8 23.72 -56.95 6.57
C LEU A 8 23.92 -55.91 7.69
N ILE A 9 25.15 -55.46 7.94
CA ILE A 9 25.42 -54.36 8.88
C ILE A 9 26.27 -53.27 8.20
N ALA A 10 25.90 -52.93 6.97
CA ALA A 10 26.42 -51.73 6.31
C ALA A 10 25.21 -50.96 5.77
N PHE A 11 25.10 -49.69 6.17
CA PHE A 11 24.08 -48.72 5.77
C PHE A 11 22.66 -49.00 6.30
N PRO A 12 22.31 -48.41 7.44
CA PRO A 12 21.26 -47.40 7.33
C PRO A 12 21.49 -46.26 8.32
N LEU A 13 22.09 -45.14 7.90
CA LEU A 13 22.00 -43.85 8.62
C LEU A 13 22.65 -42.72 7.79
N TRP A 14 22.32 -42.65 6.49
CA TRP A 14 22.67 -41.50 5.64
C TRP A 14 21.46 -41.03 4.84
N LEU A 15 20.31 -40.91 5.51
CA LEU A 15 19.16 -40.17 4.99
C LEU A 15 18.66 -39.21 6.07
N VAL A 16 19.54 -38.35 6.56
CA VAL A 16 19.11 -37.05 7.07
C VAL A 16 18.80 -36.21 5.83
N GLY A 17 17.62 -36.43 5.25
CA GLY A 17 17.09 -35.51 4.26
C GLY A 17 16.93 -34.16 4.96
N CYS A 18 17.66 -33.14 4.51
CA CYS A 18 17.33 -31.77 4.84
C CYS A 18 15.90 -31.53 4.34
N ALA A 19 14.93 -31.55 5.25
CA ALA A 19 13.64 -30.95 4.99
C ALA A 19 13.92 -29.45 4.83
N SER A 20 14.14 -29.01 3.59
CA SER A 20 14.13 -27.58 3.28
C SER A 20 12.70 -27.12 3.55
N THR A 21 12.46 -26.55 4.72
CA THR A 21 11.30 -25.68 4.94
C THR A 21 11.44 -24.59 3.89
N GLN A 22 10.67 -24.71 2.81
CA GLN A 22 10.63 -23.70 1.78
C GLN A 22 10.05 -22.45 2.42
N ASP A 23 10.93 -21.52 2.78
CA ASP A 23 10.55 -20.26 3.38
C ASP A 23 9.91 -19.42 2.27
N ASN A 24 8.60 -19.53 2.14
CA ASN A 24 7.80 -18.80 1.16
C ASN A 24 7.66 -17.34 1.61
N SER A 25 8.78 -16.61 1.63
CA SER A 25 8.85 -15.20 1.94
C SER A 25 8.94 -14.37 0.67
N ALA A 26 8.25 -13.22 0.66
CA ALA A 26 8.35 -12.22 -0.38
C ALA A 26 8.88 -10.92 0.23
N ARG A 27 9.67 -10.16 -0.53
CA ARG A 27 10.13 -8.82 -0.14
C ARG A 27 9.38 -7.80 -0.97
N LEU A 28 8.67 -6.91 -0.29
CA LEU A 28 7.99 -5.78 -0.89
C LEU A 28 8.56 -4.49 -0.29
N PRO A 29 8.71 -3.42 -1.10
CA PRO A 29 9.11 -2.12 -0.57
C PRO A 29 8.03 -1.60 0.39
N VAL A 30 8.47 -1.09 1.54
CA VAL A 30 7.62 -0.40 2.52
C VAL A 30 7.80 1.09 2.35
N PHE A 31 6.69 1.81 2.32
CA PHE A 31 6.61 3.26 2.18
C PHE A 31 5.97 3.88 3.42
N GLN A 32 6.11 5.21 3.56
CA GLN A 32 5.50 6.00 4.63
C GLN A 32 4.55 7.05 4.04
N ALA A 33 3.47 7.34 4.76
CA ALA A 33 2.52 8.39 4.46
C ALA A 33 2.06 9.10 5.72
N SER A 34 1.60 10.34 5.58
CA SER A 34 1.00 11.11 6.67
C SER A 34 -0.48 10.81 6.77
N HIS A 35 -1.00 10.63 7.97
CA HIS A 35 -2.43 10.58 8.26
C HIS A 35 -2.69 11.32 9.57
N ASP A 36 -3.43 12.43 9.53
CA ASP A 36 -3.77 13.24 10.70
C ASP A 36 -2.59 13.62 11.61
N GLY A 37 -1.44 13.94 10.99
CA GLY A 37 -0.21 14.28 11.71
C GLY A 37 0.62 13.07 12.18
N GLU A 38 0.10 11.84 12.03
CA GLU A 38 0.80 10.61 12.34
C GLU A 38 1.39 9.96 11.08
N GLN A 39 2.41 9.12 11.27
CA GLN A 39 3.06 8.38 10.20
C GLN A 39 2.48 6.97 10.11
N VAL A 40 2.11 6.54 8.89
CA VAL A 40 1.65 5.18 8.61
C VAL A 40 2.52 4.51 7.57
N ALA A 41 2.86 3.25 7.83
CA ALA A 41 3.59 2.42 6.89
C ALA A 41 2.63 1.67 5.96
N TYR A 42 2.99 1.53 4.68
CA TYR A 42 2.18 0.80 3.71
C TYR A 42 3.04 0.11 2.65
N ILE A 43 2.44 -0.83 1.93
CA ILE A 43 3.00 -1.43 0.72
C ILE A 43 2.10 -1.10 -0.46
N THR A 44 2.63 -1.17 -1.70
CA THR A 44 1.81 -1.10 -2.91
C THR A 44 1.84 -2.44 -3.62
N THR A 45 0.67 -3.05 -3.88
CA THR A 45 0.61 -4.36 -4.56
C THR A 45 0.11 -4.26 -5.98
N ASP A 46 -0.85 -3.37 -6.25
CA ASP A 46 -1.54 -3.28 -7.54
C ASP A 46 -1.86 -1.82 -7.89
N VAL A 47 -1.75 -1.48 -9.17
CA VAL A 47 -2.01 -0.14 -9.69
C VAL A 47 -2.76 -0.21 -11.02
N SER A 48 -3.79 0.61 -11.15
CA SER A 48 -4.66 0.64 -12.33
C SER A 48 -4.07 1.35 -13.56
N ASP A 49 -2.98 2.09 -13.39
CA ASP A 49 -2.23 2.74 -14.46
C ASP A 49 -0.93 2.00 -14.76
N ARG A 50 -0.64 1.78 -16.05
CA ARG A 50 0.50 0.96 -16.46
C ARG A 50 1.83 1.64 -16.18
N LYS A 51 1.92 2.95 -16.38
CA LYS A 51 3.15 3.71 -16.17
C LYS A 51 3.45 3.77 -14.67
N MET A 52 2.44 4.09 -13.86
CA MET A 52 2.60 4.14 -12.41
C MET A 52 2.87 2.75 -11.81
N ALA A 53 2.21 1.69 -12.29
CA ALA A 53 2.51 0.31 -11.88
C ALA A 53 3.99 -0.03 -12.07
N LYS A 54 4.56 0.36 -13.22
CA LYS A 54 6.00 0.17 -13.50
C LYS A 54 6.88 0.98 -12.55
N GLU A 55 6.54 2.24 -12.29
CA GLU A 55 7.30 3.10 -11.37
C GLU A 55 7.29 2.57 -9.93
N MET A 56 6.14 2.08 -9.47
CA MET A 56 5.94 1.54 -8.12
C MET A 56 6.38 0.08 -7.96
N GLN A 57 6.84 -0.57 -9.04
CA GLN A 57 7.15 -2.02 -9.06
C GLN A 57 5.97 -2.89 -8.60
N ALA A 58 4.75 -2.48 -8.95
CA ALA A 58 3.50 -3.13 -8.58
C ALA A 58 2.87 -3.86 -9.77
N ASN A 59 1.88 -4.70 -9.49
CA ASN A 59 1.08 -5.33 -10.55
C ASN A 59 0.26 -4.28 -11.30
N TYR A 60 0.15 -4.43 -12.62
CA TYR A 60 -0.82 -3.67 -13.39
C TYR A 60 -2.21 -4.31 -13.30
N ALA A 61 -3.14 -3.64 -12.62
CA ALA A 61 -4.50 -4.11 -12.37
C ALA A 61 -5.55 -3.12 -12.92
N PRO A 62 -5.79 -3.08 -14.25
CA PRO A 62 -6.63 -2.05 -14.89
C PRO A 62 -8.06 -2.02 -14.37
N ARG A 63 -8.60 -3.18 -13.96
CA ARG A 63 -9.98 -3.30 -13.46
C ARG A 63 -10.22 -2.60 -12.12
N LEU A 64 -9.16 -2.17 -11.42
CA LEU A 64 -9.33 -1.31 -10.26
C LEU A 64 -10.04 0.02 -10.62
N ARG A 65 -9.94 0.49 -11.88
CA ARG A 65 -10.69 1.68 -12.33
C ARG A 65 -12.21 1.48 -12.30
N ASP A 66 -12.68 0.23 -12.37
CA ASP A 66 -14.11 -0.08 -12.31
C ASP A 66 -14.73 0.27 -10.94
N ALA A 67 -13.90 0.46 -9.90
CA ALA A 67 -14.34 0.93 -8.59
C ALA A 67 -14.70 2.43 -8.57
N ILE A 68 -14.27 3.21 -9.58
CA ILE A 68 -14.57 4.63 -9.67
C ILE A 68 -16.04 4.81 -10.04
N PRO A 69 -16.87 5.44 -9.18
CA PRO A 69 -18.27 5.68 -9.51
C PRO A 69 -18.40 6.71 -10.63
N ARG A 70 -19.54 6.74 -11.31
CA ARG A 70 -19.88 7.85 -12.21
C ARG A 70 -20.10 9.11 -11.38
N TYR A 71 -19.56 10.24 -11.86
CA TYR A 71 -19.69 11.54 -11.21
C TYR A 71 -20.75 12.43 -11.89
N PRO A 72 -21.49 13.27 -11.14
CA PRO A 72 -21.43 13.40 -9.68
C PRO A 72 -21.90 12.12 -8.98
N LYS A 73 -21.17 11.69 -7.95
CA LYS A 73 -21.43 10.43 -7.25
C LYS A 73 -22.79 10.53 -6.55
N PRO A 74 -23.78 9.68 -6.87
CA PRO A 74 -25.06 9.71 -6.16
C PRO A 74 -24.86 9.43 -4.66
N PRO A 75 -25.60 10.09 -3.74
CA PRO A 75 -25.38 9.96 -2.29
C PRO A 75 -25.47 8.52 -1.75
N GLN A 76 -26.25 7.67 -2.42
CA GLN A 76 -26.47 6.28 -2.02
C GLN A 76 -25.37 5.33 -2.51
N VAL A 77 -24.51 5.79 -3.44
CA VAL A 77 -23.43 4.97 -3.98
C VAL A 77 -22.25 4.98 -3.01
N LYS A 78 -22.15 3.90 -2.25
CA LYS A 78 -20.95 3.57 -1.49
C LYS A 78 -19.84 3.15 -2.46
N THR A 79 -18.62 3.56 -2.15
CA THR A 79 -17.42 3.15 -2.87
C THR A 79 -16.47 2.50 -1.88
N VAL A 80 -15.62 1.62 -2.39
CA VAL A 80 -14.47 1.07 -1.66
C VAL A 80 -13.24 1.96 -1.81
N LEU A 81 -13.36 3.12 -2.44
CA LEU A 81 -12.24 4.02 -2.69
C LEU A 81 -12.13 5.10 -1.61
N GLU A 82 -10.97 5.16 -1.00
CA GLU A 82 -10.51 6.27 -0.17
C GLU A 82 -9.66 7.25 -1.00
N ARG A 83 -9.39 8.45 -0.47
CA ARG A 83 -8.53 9.44 -1.15
C ARG A 83 -7.08 9.31 -0.68
N VAL A 84 -6.16 9.35 -1.63
CA VAL A 84 -4.74 9.59 -1.35
C VAL A 84 -4.28 10.83 -2.10
N TYR A 85 -3.55 11.70 -1.40
CA TYR A 85 -2.99 12.91 -1.97
C TYR A 85 -1.51 12.68 -2.25
N GLY A 86 -1.16 12.70 -3.53
CA GLY A 86 0.21 12.61 -4.01
C GLY A 86 0.74 13.96 -4.45
N PHE A 87 2.05 14.11 -4.37
CA PHE A 87 2.75 15.33 -4.75
C PHE A 87 3.58 15.04 -6.02
N PRO A 88 3.25 15.66 -7.17
CA PRO A 88 3.74 15.23 -8.48
C PRO A 88 5.26 15.40 -8.64
N ASN A 89 5.90 16.32 -7.91
CA ASN A 89 7.36 16.50 -7.92
C ASN A 89 8.03 15.87 -6.69
N LYS A 90 7.31 15.04 -5.92
CA LYS A 90 7.79 14.38 -4.70
C LYS A 90 8.27 15.39 -3.66
N GLU A 91 7.59 16.53 -3.57
CA GLU A 91 7.85 17.62 -2.62
C GLU A 91 7.80 17.15 -1.16
N GLN A 92 6.95 16.16 -0.88
CA GLN A 92 6.77 15.51 0.41
C GLN A 92 6.16 14.12 0.25
N GLN A 93 6.01 13.41 1.36
CA GLN A 93 5.29 12.14 1.40
C GLN A 93 3.79 12.29 1.07
N ASN A 94 3.18 11.19 0.64
CA ASN A 94 1.74 11.15 0.38
C ASN A 94 0.95 11.36 1.68
N ILE A 95 -0.26 11.88 1.56
CA ILE A 95 -1.21 12.04 2.66
C ILE A 95 -2.39 11.08 2.44
N PHE A 96 -2.72 10.29 3.45
CA PHE A 96 -3.82 9.35 3.44
C PHE A 96 -5.03 9.98 4.14
N ALA A 97 -6.20 9.89 3.50
CA ALA A 97 -7.45 10.37 4.08
C ALA A 97 -8.03 9.45 5.17
N SER A 98 -7.50 8.23 5.31
CA SER A 98 -7.92 7.27 6.32
C SER A 98 -6.78 6.36 6.75
N ALA A 99 -6.91 5.71 7.90
CA ALA A 99 -6.05 4.61 8.32
C ALA A 99 -6.84 3.67 9.25
N PRO A 100 -6.45 2.39 9.39
CA PRO A 100 -7.08 1.51 10.37
C PRO A 100 -6.77 2.01 11.79
N ALA A 101 -7.80 2.21 12.61
CA ALA A 101 -7.64 2.61 14.02
C ALA A 101 -8.43 1.70 14.98
N PRO A 102 -7.79 1.00 15.95
CA PRO A 102 -6.35 0.75 16.00
C PRO A 102 -5.87 -0.04 14.77
N LEU A 103 -4.56 -0.11 14.56
CA LEU A 103 -3.98 -0.95 13.52
C LEU A 103 -4.30 -2.44 13.74
N GLY A 104 -4.40 -3.18 12.63
CA GLY A 104 -4.63 -4.62 12.64
C GLY A 104 -6.10 -5.03 12.74
N TYR A 105 -6.33 -6.29 13.08
CA TYR A 105 -7.67 -6.90 13.06
C TYR A 105 -8.63 -6.32 14.11
N LEU A 106 -8.11 -5.56 15.08
CA LEU A 106 -8.91 -4.87 16.10
C LEU A 106 -9.40 -3.50 15.64
N SER A 107 -9.09 -3.10 14.40
CA SER A 107 -9.55 -1.83 13.85
C SER A 107 -11.07 -1.69 13.95
N GLN A 108 -11.50 -0.51 14.39
CA GLN A 108 -12.91 -0.13 14.49
C GLN A 108 -13.30 0.88 13.41
N ASP A 109 -12.33 1.32 12.60
CA ASP A 109 -12.56 2.24 11.50
C ASP A 109 -13.36 1.54 10.38
N ARG A 110 -14.60 1.97 10.19
CA ARG A 110 -15.52 1.44 9.17
C ARG A 110 -15.38 2.14 7.82
N HIS A 111 -14.58 3.19 7.75
CA HIS A 111 -14.32 3.98 6.55
C HIS A 111 -13.04 3.54 5.86
N TYR A 112 -12.06 3.00 6.59
CA TYR A 112 -10.81 2.53 6.01
C TYR A 112 -11.01 1.53 4.85
N SER A 113 -10.30 1.80 3.76
CA SER A 113 -10.13 0.87 2.64
C SER A 113 -8.68 0.90 2.15
N PRO A 114 -8.09 -0.25 1.77
CA PRO A 114 -6.77 -0.28 1.16
C PRO A 114 -6.76 0.15 -0.32
N LEU A 115 -7.91 0.48 -0.91
CA LEU A 115 -8.01 0.97 -2.28
C LEU A 115 -8.14 2.50 -2.31
N TRP A 116 -7.22 3.15 -3.00
CA TRP A 116 -7.09 4.60 -3.00
C TRP A 116 -7.27 5.16 -4.40
N LEU A 117 -8.08 6.20 -4.54
CA LEU A 117 -8.12 7.05 -5.72
C LEU A 117 -7.11 8.18 -5.53
N MET A 118 -6.17 8.29 -6.47
CA MET A 118 -5.11 9.30 -6.42
C MET A 118 -5.63 10.70 -6.79
N TYR A 119 -5.29 11.67 -5.95
CA TYR A 119 -5.46 13.11 -6.18
C TYR A 119 -4.07 13.76 -6.14
N TRP A 120 -3.75 14.59 -7.13
CA TRP A 120 -2.49 15.32 -7.19
C TRP A 120 -2.63 16.68 -6.54
N VAL A 121 -1.77 16.98 -5.56
CA VAL A 121 -1.68 18.29 -4.93
C VAL A 121 -0.59 19.09 -5.63
N VAL A 122 -0.99 20.14 -6.35
CA VAL A 122 -0.09 20.99 -7.13
C VAL A 122 0.05 22.34 -6.44
N TRP A 123 1.25 22.66 -5.97
CA TRP A 123 1.54 23.99 -5.42
C TRP A 123 1.44 25.07 -6.49
N GLN A 124 0.72 26.16 -6.19
CA GLN A 124 0.60 27.30 -7.10
C GLN A 124 1.90 28.10 -7.16
N ASN A 125 2.57 28.25 -6.01
CA ASN A 125 3.88 28.86 -5.91
C ASN A 125 4.91 27.84 -5.37
N PRO A 126 5.82 27.31 -6.21
CA PRO A 126 6.83 26.34 -5.77
C PRO A 126 7.88 26.93 -4.82
N GLN A 127 7.89 28.25 -4.59
CA GLN A 127 8.78 28.90 -3.60
C GLN A 127 8.15 28.99 -2.20
N GLU A 128 6.85 28.73 -2.06
CA GLU A 128 6.09 28.84 -0.80
C GLU A 128 5.55 27.48 -0.34
N ILE A 129 6.29 26.41 -0.64
CA ILE A 129 5.95 25.05 -0.20
C ILE A 129 6.14 24.94 1.32
N TYR A 130 5.15 24.37 1.99
CA TYR A 130 5.25 23.95 3.39
C TYR A 130 4.67 22.56 3.57
N GLU A 131 4.98 21.90 4.68
CA GLU A 131 4.53 20.54 4.92
C GLU A 131 3.02 20.48 5.24
N LEU A 132 2.31 19.63 4.50
CA LEU A 132 0.93 19.26 4.77
C LEU A 132 0.89 17.86 5.38
N THR A 133 0.20 17.67 6.51
CA THR A 133 0.25 16.42 7.27
C THR A 133 -1.09 15.69 7.42
N SER A 134 -2.18 16.28 6.91
CA SER A 134 -3.53 15.70 6.98
C SER A 134 -4.37 16.10 5.76
N GLU A 135 -5.45 15.36 5.51
CA GLU A 135 -6.41 15.73 4.47
C GLU A 135 -7.02 17.11 4.74
N GLU A 136 -7.37 17.41 5.99
CA GLU A 136 -7.86 18.71 6.42
C GLU A 136 -6.91 19.85 5.99
N ALA A 137 -5.60 19.67 6.21
CA ALA A 137 -4.59 20.66 5.83
C ALA A 137 -4.51 20.84 4.30
N VAL A 138 -4.63 19.77 3.53
CA VAL A 138 -4.66 19.83 2.06
C VAL A 138 -5.87 20.61 1.56
N LEU A 139 -7.06 20.33 2.12
CA LEU A 139 -8.29 21.01 1.74
C LEU A 139 -8.27 22.49 2.13
N ALA A 140 -7.73 22.82 3.32
CA ALA A 140 -7.54 24.20 3.74
C ALA A 140 -6.54 24.96 2.84
N ALA A 141 -5.46 24.30 2.41
CA ALA A 141 -4.51 24.88 1.47
C ALA A 141 -5.14 25.13 0.08
N GLU A 142 -6.04 24.25 -0.37
CA GLU A 142 -6.80 24.47 -1.60
C GLU A 142 -7.78 25.63 -1.47
N GLU A 143 -8.52 25.71 -0.35
CA GLU A 143 -9.45 26.82 -0.07
C GLU A 143 -8.73 28.17 0.00
N ALA A 144 -7.53 28.19 0.58
CA ALA A 144 -6.65 29.37 0.60
C ALA A 144 -6.02 29.70 -0.75
N GLY A 145 -6.20 28.87 -1.79
CA GLY A 145 -5.63 29.06 -3.12
C GLY A 145 -4.12 28.81 -3.21
N LEU A 146 -3.52 28.13 -2.22
CA LEU A 146 -2.09 27.83 -2.18
C LEU A 146 -1.73 26.59 -3.02
N VAL A 147 -2.66 25.64 -3.10
CA VAL A 147 -2.56 24.44 -3.94
C VAL A 147 -3.79 24.29 -4.84
N ARG A 148 -3.67 23.48 -5.89
CA ARG A 148 -4.79 22.94 -6.66
C ARG A 148 -4.82 21.44 -6.51
N ILE A 149 -5.98 20.86 -6.23
CA ILE A 149 -6.16 19.41 -6.16
C ILE A 149 -6.69 18.90 -7.51
N GLU A 150 -5.96 18.00 -8.15
CA GLU A 150 -6.33 17.39 -9.42
C GLU A 150 -6.69 15.92 -9.23
N ARG A 151 -7.97 15.59 -9.42
CA ARG A 151 -8.42 14.20 -9.38
C ARG A 151 -7.90 13.42 -10.58
N SER A 152 -7.32 12.25 -10.34
CA SER A 152 -6.97 11.30 -11.40
C SER A 152 -8.04 10.22 -11.62
N ASP A 153 -7.79 9.31 -12.56
CA ASP A 153 -8.51 8.04 -12.70
C ASP A 153 -7.67 6.83 -12.25
N ILE A 154 -6.62 7.10 -11.47
CA ILE A 154 -5.67 6.09 -11.01
C ILE A 154 -6.10 5.60 -9.63
N VAL A 155 -6.51 4.33 -9.59
CA VAL A 155 -6.69 3.55 -8.36
C VAL A 155 -5.43 2.75 -8.04
N VAL A 156 -5.02 2.77 -6.77
CA VAL A 156 -3.89 2.00 -6.22
C VAL A 156 -4.35 1.15 -5.03
N ASN A 157 -3.86 -0.07 -4.93
CA ASN A 157 -4.02 -0.92 -3.74
C ASN A 157 -2.80 -0.74 -2.84
N CYS A 158 -2.99 0.03 -1.76
CA CYS A 158 -1.94 0.38 -0.81
C CYS A 158 -2.36 0.06 0.63
N PRO A 159 -2.36 -1.21 1.07
CA PRO A 159 -2.75 -1.56 2.42
C PRO A 159 -1.75 -0.99 3.45
N VAL A 160 -2.30 -0.29 4.45
CA VAL A 160 -1.55 0.12 5.66
C VAL A 160 -1.14 -1.13 6.44
N LEU A 161 0.13 -1.17 6.84
CA LEU A 161 0.72 -2.28 7.58
C LEU A 161 0.36 -2.18 9.06
N PRO A 162 -0.15 -3.26 9.68
CA PRO A 162 -0.63 -3.19 11.06
C PRO A 162 0.50 -3.23 12.10
N PHE A 163 1.64 -3.84 11.77
CA PHE A 163 2.78 -3.99 12.67
C PHE A 163 4.06 -3.96 11.83
N LEU A 164 4.85 -2.91 11.93
CA LEU A 164 6.27 -3.01 11.61
C LEU A 164 6.94 -3.60 12.84
N THR A 165 7.40 -4.84 12.76
CA THR A 165 8.31 -5.37 13.79
C THR A 165 9.60 -4.55 13.74
N GLU A 166 10.01 -4.00 14.88
CA GLU A 166 11.39 -3.49 15.06
C GLU A 166 12.44 -4.59 14.83
#